data_AF-A0A9D6WS94-F1
#
_entry.id   AF-A0A9D6WS94-F1
#
_cell.length_a   1.000
_cell.length_b   1.000
_cell.length_c   1.000
_cell.angle_alpha   90.00
_cell.angle_beta   90.00
_cell.angle_gamma   90.00
#
_symmetry.space_group_name_H-M   'P 1'
#
loop_
_entity.id
_entity.type
_entity.pdbx_description
1 polymer ?
#
loop_
_entity_poly.entity_id
_entity_poly.type
_entity_poly.pdbx_seq_one_letter_code
_entity_poly.pdbx_strand_id
1 'polypeptide(L)'
;MLMKTVKIFHYLDDLDCFVITDEYRALADRLGLSEWHPAVWIGRLFILDNDYGEHWFDNWDLRDQLQAQAEQRGIAYEDLMVINPDRFQNGKDGPCHTPEFRKRFWTDVLKSLELSYDLLFAEARAANEQIRAIIPDEYIADLDDRIAQVQKDIGD
;
A
#
# COMPACT_ATOMS: atom_id res chain seq x y z
N MET A 1 -15.94 20.95 5.73
CA MET A 1 -14.91 20.36 6.61
C MET A 1 -13.92 19.67 5.67
N LEU A 2 -12.62 20.00 5.73
CA LEU A 2 -11.63 19.30 4.92
C LEU A 2 -11.61 17.83 5.35
N MET A 3 -11.73 16.91 4.38
CA MET A 3 -11.62 15.48 4.64
C MET A 3 -10.17 15.19 5.00
N LYS A 4 -9.91 14.63 6.18
CA LYS A 4 -8.54 14.29 6.62
C LYS A 4 -8.06 13.10 5.82
N THR A 5 -6.80 13.16 5.38
CA THR A 5 -6.16 12.15 4.56
C THR A 5 -4.81 11.75 5.15
N VAL A 6 -4.33 10.57 4.77
CA VAL A 6 -3.00 10.06 5.12
C VAL A 6 -2.22 9.72 3.86
N LYS A 7 -0.91 10.03 3.88
CA LYS A 7 0.00 9.70 2.78
C LYS A 7 0.48 8.26 2.93
N ILE A 8 0.33 7.45 1.89
CA ILE A 8 0.74 6.03 1.94
C ILE A 8 2.21 5.87 1.58
N PHE A 9 2.65 6.51 0.50
CA PHE A 9 3.94 6.26 -0.12
C PHE A 9 4.86 7.47 0.00
N HIS A 10 6.11 7.20 0.36
CA HIS A 10 7.23 8.14 0.22
C HIS A 10 8.12 7.68 -0.93
N TYR A 11 8.42 8.58 -1.86
CA TYR A 11 9.26 8.28 -3.02
C TYR A 11 10.72 8.63 -2.75
N LEU A 12 11.63 7.73 -3.11
CA LEU A 12 13.07 7.90 -2.98
C LEU A 12 13.63 8.19 -4.37
N ASP A 13 13.84 9.48 -4.68
CA ASP A 13 14.17 9.94 -6.06
C ASP A 13 15.45 9.32 -6.63
N ASP A 14 16.42 9.01 -5.78
CA ASP A 14 17.71 8.43 -6.17
C ASP A 14 17.70 6.91 -6.30
N LEU A 15 16.77 6.22 -5.63
CA LEU A 15 16.55 4.79 -5.79
C LEU A 15 15.46 4.47 -6.83
N ASP A 16 14.70 5.48 -7.28
CA ASP A 16 13.57 5.35 -8.21
C ASP A 16 12.56 4.27 -7.75
N CYS A 17 12.21 4.36 -6.47
CA CYS A 17 11.30 3.44 -5.79
C CYS A 17 10.52 4.13 -4.66
N PHE A 18 9.59 3.40 -4.05
CA PHE A 18 8.79 3.88 -2.92
C PHE A 18 9.09 3.08 -1.65
N VAL A 19 8.73 3.67 -0.52
CA VAL A 19 8.53 2.99 0.77
C VAL A 19 7.17 3.40 1.33
N ILE A 20 6.60 2.57 2.20
CA ILE A 20 5.41 2.94 2.98
C ILE A 20 5.81 3.95 4.06
N THR A 21 5.00 5.00 4.25
CA THR A 21 5.21 5.97 5.34
C THR A 21 4.99 5.31 6.71
N ASP A 22 5.75 5.73 7.71
CA ASP A 22 5.59 5.23 9.09
C ASP A 22 4.19 5.50 9.64
N GLU A 23 3.62 6.66 9.30
CA GLU A 23 2.28 7.06 9.70
C GLU A 23 1.22 6.08 9.17
N TYR A 24 1.25 5.77 7.87
CA TYR A 24 0.31 4.84 7.28
C TYR A 24 0.54 3.41 7.79
N ARG A 25 1.79 2.98 7.96
CA ARG A 25 2.12 1.65 8.50
C ARG A 25 1.52 1.46 9.90
N ALA A 26 1.78 2.41 10.81
CA ALA A 26 1.23 2.37 12.16
C ALA A 26 -0.30 2.40 12.17
N LEU A 27 -0.91 3.15 11.25
CA LEU A 27 -2.36 3.20 11.11
C LEU A 27 -2.95 1.88 10.60
N ALA A 28 -2.35 1.27 9.58
CA ALA A 28 -2.77 -0.01 9.02
C ALA A 28 -2.66 -1.12 10.07
N ASP A 29 -1.56 -1.18 10.82
CA ASP A 29 -1.36 -2.13 11.92
C ASP A 29 -2.43 -1.97 13.00
N ARG A 30 -2.71 -0.74 13.41
CA ARG A 30 -3.70 -0.43 14.44
C ARG A 30 -5.11 -0.86 14.04
N LEU A 31 -5.45 -0.69 12.75
CA LEU A 31 -6.76 -0.99 12.18
C LEU A 31 -6.92 -2.45 11.72
N GLY A 32 -5.86 -3.27 11.77
CA GLY A 32 -5.90 -4.65 11.27
C GLY A 32 -5.96 -4.75 9.74
N LEU A 33 -5.43 -3.75 9.04
CA LEU A 33 -5.34 -3.72 7.57
C LEU A 33 -3.99 -4.22 7.05
N SER A 34 -3.05 -4.51 7.95
CA SER A 34 -1.77 -5.10 7.62
C SER A 34 -1.90 -6.60 7.47
N GLU A 35 -1.71 -7.08 6.24
CA GLU A 35 -1.45 -8.49 5.94
C GLU A 35 0.07 -8.75 6.03
N TRP A 36 0.65 -9.42 5.04
CA TRP A 36 2.10 -9.52 4.88
C TRP A 36 2.74 -8.20 4.42
N HIS A 37 1.95 -7.26 3.86
CA HIS A 37 2.40 -5.91 3.53
C HIS A 37 1.25 -4.87 3.61
N PRO A 38 1.47 -3.65 4.16
CA PRO A 38 0.39 -2.68 4.43
C PRO A 38 -0.39 -2.16 3.20
N ALA A 39 0.16 -2.34 2.00
CA ALA A 39 -0.44 -1.88 0.75
C ALA A 39 -1.00 -3.01 -0.14
N VAL A 40 -1.12 -4.24 0.38
CA VAL A 40 -1.69 -5.38 -0.35
C VAL A 40 -3.12 -5.09 -0.80
N TRP A 41 -3.99 -4.70 0.13
CA TRP A 41 -5.40 -4.41 -0.18
C TRP A 41 -5.55 -3.23 -1.15
N ILE A 42 -4.65 -2.23 -1.09
CA ILE A 42 -4.61 -1.12 -2.05
C ILE A 42 -4.31 -1.65 -3.45
N GLY A 43 -3.36 -2.58 -3.58
CA GLY A 43 -3.03 -3.22 -4.86
C GLY A 43 -4.21 -3.96 -5.48
N ARG A 44 -5.00 -4.65 -4.66
CA ARG A 44 -6.25 -5.31 -5.08
C ARG A 44 -7.33 -4.33 -5.58
N LEU A 45 -7.27 -3.06 -5.18
CA LEU A 45 -8.15 -2.02 -5.73
C LEU A 45 -7.66 -1.47 -7.08
N PHE A 46 -6.34 -1.43 -7.30
CA PHE A 46 -5.76 -1.00 -8.57
C PHE A 46 -5.83 -2.07 -9.64
N ILE A 47 -5.71 -3.33 -9.24
CA ILE A 47 -5.68 -4.48 -10.13
C ILE A 47 -6.91 -5.33 -9.85
N LEU A 48 -7.82 -5.39 -10.83
CA LEU A 48 -9.09 -6.12 -10.73
C LEU A 48 -8.94 -7.66 -10.62
N ASP A 49 -7.71 -8.15 -10.49
CA ASP A 49 -7.37 -9.54 -10.23
C ASP A 49 -6.69 -9.62 -8.86
N ASN A 50 -7.29 -10.39 -7.94
CA ASN A 50 -6.86 -10.47 -6.54
C ASN A 50 -5.40 -10.88 -6.39
N ASP A 51 -4.98 -11.91 -7.14
CA ASP A 51 -3.65 -12.52 -7.05
C ASP A 51 -2.59 -11.57 -7.62
N TYR A 52 -2.91 -10.89 -8.73
CA TYR A 52 -2.00 -9.88 -9.28
C TYR A 52 -1.93 -8.63 -8.39
N GLY A 53 -3.06 -8.23 -7.81
CA GLY A 53 -3.18 -7.07 -6.96
C GLY A 53 -2.38 -7.19 -5.66
N GLU A 54 -2.40 -8.35 -5.01
CA GLU A 54 -1.58 -8.56 -3.81
C GLU A 54 -0.09 -8.56 -4.13
N HIS A 55 0.32 -9.13 -5.26
CA HIS A 55 1.72 -9.25 -5.65
C HIS A 55 2.26 -8.07 -6.48
N TRP A 56 1.51 -6.96 -6.61
CA TRP A 56 1.85 -5.86 -7.52
C TRP A 56 3.25 -5.24 -7.33
N PHE A 57 3.82 -5.35 -6.12
CA PHE A 57 5.19 -4.90 -5.82
C PHE A 57 6.23 -6.00 -5.63
N ASP A 58 5.92 -7.26 -5.90
CA ASP A 58 6.83 -8.40 -5.73
C ASP A 58 7.85 -8.51 -6.87
N ASN A 59 8.52 -7.40 -7.13
CA ASN A 59 9.57 -7.26 -8.11
C ASN A 59 10.93 -7.51 -7.45
N TRP A 60 11.10 -8.69 -6.84
CA TRP A 60 12.29 -9.06 -6.06
C TRP A 60 13.59 -8.86 -6.85
N ASP A 61 13.62 -9.27 -8.12
CA ASP A 61 14.78 -9.06 -9.00
C ASP A 61 15.17 -7.57 -9.15
N LEU A 62 14.19 -6.66 -9.08
CA LEU A 62 14.43 -5.21 -9.12
C LEU A 62 14.86 -4.66 -7.75
N ARG A 63 14.35 -5.23 -6.65
CA ARG A 63 14.76 -4.87 -5.28
C ARG A 63 16.21 -5.28 -5.03
N ASP A 64 16.61 -6.46 -5.48
CA ASP A 64 17.97 -6.99 -5.31
C ASP A 64 19.03 -6.06 -5.93
N GLN A 65 18.70 -5.39 -7.03
CA GLN A 65 19.57 -4.39 -7.67
C GLN A 65 19.78 -3.12 -6.83
N LEU A 66 18.88 -2.86 -5.87
CA LEU A 66 18.90 -1.68 -5.00
C LEU A 66 19.40 -1.99 -3.58
N GLN A 67 19.55 -3.26 -3.21
CA GLN A 67 19.86 -3.69 -1.84
C GLN A 67 21.05 -2.92 -1.22
N ALA A 68 22.19 -2.89 -1.91
CA ALA A 68 23.38 -2.21 -1.39
C ALA A 68 23.16 -0.71 -1.14
N GLN A 69 22.32 -0.06 -1.96
CA GLN A 69 22.01 1.37 -1.81
C GLN A 69 20.97 1.62 -0.71
N ALA A 70 20.07 0.67 -0.48
CA ALA A 70 19.09 0.70 0.61
C ALA A 70 19.76 0.53 1.97
N GLU A 71 20.66 -0.45 2.08
CA GLU A 71 21.44 -0.72 3.29
C GLU A 71 22.28 0.48 3.72
N GLN A 72 22.88 1.20 2.76
CA GLN A 72 23.61 2.44 3.03
C GLN A 72 22.75 3.55 3.65
N ARG A 73 21.41 3.47 3.50
CA ARG A 73 20.44 4.41 4.06
C ARG A 73 19.78 3.91 5.33
N GLY A 74 20.11 2.69 5.78
CA GLY A 74 19.40 2.03 6.87
C GLY A 74 17.95 1.69 6.52
N ILE A 75 17.62 1.55 5.23
CA ILE A 75 16.31 1.12 4.77
C ILE A 75 16.36 -0.39 4.54
N ALA A 76 15.43 -1.13 5.13
CA ALA A 76 15.27 -2.54 4.88
C ALA A 76 14.93 -2.75 3.39
N TYR A 77 15.69 -3.60 2.70
CA TYR A 77 15.51 -3.77 1.26
C TYR A 77 14.15 -4.42 0.93
N GLU A 78 13.56 -5.14 1.89
CA GLU A 78 12.24 -5.74 1.83
C GLU A 78 11.11 -4.70 1.82
N ASP A 79 11.36 -3.50 2.36
CA ASP A 79 10.40 -2.38 2.35
C ASP A 79 10.40 -1.61 1.01
N LEU A 80 11.32 -1.92 0.10
CA LEU A 80 11.40 -1.23 -1.19
C LEU A 80 10.28 -1.67 -2.15
N MET A 81 9.55 -0.68 -2.64
CA MET A 81 8.45 -0.86 -3.58
C MET A 81 8.86 -0.32 -4.96
N VAL A 82 9.35 -1.21 -5.83
CA VAL A 82 9.83 -0.84 -7.17
C VAL A 82 8.72 -1.06 -8.19
N ILE A 83 8.42 -0.04 -8.99
CA ILE A 83 7.46 -0.15 -10.11
C ILE A 83 8.12 -0.93 -11.25
N ASN A 84 7.55 -2.10 -11.57
CA ASN A 84 7.81 -2.80 -12.82
C ASN A 84 6.72 -2.46 -13.85
N PRO A 85 7.02 -1.64 -14.89
CA PRO A 85 6.03 -1.23 -15.88
C PRO A 85 5.43 -2.40 -16.68
N ASP A 86 6.10 -3.56 -16.73
CA ASP A 86 5.62 -4.73 -17.46
C ASP A 86 4.53 -5.50 -16.71
N ARG A 87 4.35 -5.26 -15.41
CA ARG A 87 3.21 -5.83 -14.66
C ARG A 87 1.87 -5.16 -15.02
N PHE A 88 1.90 -3.99 -15.65
CA PHE A 88 0.69 -3.23 -16.02
C PHE A 88 0.21 -3.51 -17.45
N GLN A 89 0.62 -4.64 -18.05
CA GLN A 89 0.13 -5.09 -19.34
C GLN A 89 -0.59 -6.44 -19.16
N ASN A 90 -1.67 -6.66 -19.93
CA ASN A 90 -2.45 -7.90 -19.88
C ASN A 90 -2.07 -8.91 -20.98
N GLY A 91 -1.12 -8.54 -21.85
CA GLY A 91 -0.64 -9.38 -22.96
C GLY A 91 -1.67 -9.66 -24.07
N LYS A 92 -2.87 -9.06 -24.03
CA LYS A 92 -3.95 -9.35 -24.99
C LYS A 92 -3.90 -8.49 -26.25
N ASP A 93 -3.68 -7.19 -26.11
CA ASP A 93 -3.65 -6.23 -27.23
C ASP A 93 -2.52 -5.20 -27.07
N GLY A 94 -1.32 -5.72 -26.81
CA GLY A 94 -0.12 -4.94 -26.51
C GLY A 94 -0.29 -3.95 -25.34
N PRO A 95 0.80 -3.32 -24.89
CA PRO A 95 0.64 -2.11 -24.09
C PRO A 95 0.37 -0.91 -25.01
N CYS A 96 -0.61 -0.07 -24.69
CA CYS A 96 -0.91 1.14 -25.49
C CYS A 96 0.15 2.25 -25.35
N HIS A 97 1.09 2.11 -24.41
CA HIS A 97 2.16 3.08 -24.12
C HIS A 97 3.51 2.38 -23.93
N THR A 98 4.62 3.12 -23.90
CA THR A 98 5.95 2.54 -23.62
C THR A 98 6.13 2.19 -22.14
N PRO A 99 7.07 1.30 -21.77
CA PRO A 99 7.39 1.01 -20.37
C PRO A 99 7.72 2.26 -19.54
N GLU A 100 8.48 3.21 -20.11
CA GLU A 100 8.91 4.45 -19.43
C GLU A 100 7.71 5.34 -19.12
N PHE A 101 6.77 5.45 -20.05
CA PHE A 101 5.56 6.23 -19.85
C PHE A 101 4.69 5.62 -18.74
N ARG A 102 4.50 4.28 -18.75
CA ARG A 102 3.76 3.57 -17.70
C ARG A 102 4.42 3.75 -16.34
N LYS A 103 5.75 3.61 -16.26
CA LYS A 103 6.49 3.81 -15.02
C LYS A 103 6.25 5.22 -14.47
N ARG A 104 6.47 6.26 -15.29
CA ARG A 104 6.26 7.65 -14.88
C ARG A 104 4.82 7.91 -14.43
N PHE A 105 3.83 7.43 -15.20
CA PHE A 105 2.42 7.59 -14.83
C PHE A 105 2.12 6.98 -13.46
N TRP A 106 2.55 5.73 -13.22
CA TRP A 106 2.33 5.08 -11.94
C TRP A 106 3.13 5.71 -10.80
N THR A 107 4.34 6.21 -11.07
CA THR A 107 5.09 7.02 -10.10
C THR A 107 4.28 8.24 -9.69
N ASP A 108 3.70 8.98 -10.64
CA ASP A 108 2.89 10.17 -10.35
C ASP A 108 1.59 9.82 -9.59
N VAL A 109 0.93 8.71 -9.96
CA VAL A 109 -0.26 8.21 -9.25
C VAL A 109 0.07 7.91 -7.79
N LEU A 110 1.12 7.13 -7.51
CA LEU A 110 1.48 6.77 -6.14
C LEU A 110 2.05 7.95 -5.34
N LYS A 111 2.82 8.84 -5.99
CA LYS A 111 3.24 10.12 -5.40
C LYS A 111 2.07 11.01 -5.03
N SER A 112 0.93 10.88 -5.70
CA SER A 112 -0.27 11.69 -5.45
C SER A 112 -1.29 10.99 -4.55
N LEU A 113 -1.19 9.68 -4.38
CA LEU A 113 -2.16 8.90 -3.64
C LEU A 113 -2.16 9.28 -2.16
N GLU A 114 -3.34 9.59 -1.65
CA GLU A 114 -3.67 9.76 -0.25
C GLU A 114 -5.02 9.11 -0.01
N LEU A 115 -5.21 8.50 1.16
CA LEU A 115 -6.48 7.88 1.52
C LEU A 115 -7.18 8.71 2.58
N SER A 116 -8.50 8.80 2.48
CA SER A 116 -9.29 9.35 3.57
C SER A 116 -9.33 8.38 4.73
N TYR A 117 -9.35 8.91 5.95
CA TYR A 117 -9.58 8.09 7.14
C TYR A 117 -10.93 7.37 7.08
N ASP A 118 -11.96 7.99 6.49
CA ASP A 118 -13.28 7.36 6.33
C ASP A 118 -13.20 6.09 5.47
N LEU A 119 -12.43 6.11 4.38
CA LEU A 119 -12.21 4.93 3.54
C LEU A 119 -11.47 3.84 4.32
N LEU A 120 -10.44 4.21 5.08
CA LEU A 120 -9.68 3.27 5.90
C LEU A 120 -10.54 2.62 6.98
N PHE A 121 -11.40 3.38 7.64
CA PHE A 121 -12.31 2.83 8.66
C PHE A 121 -13.39 1.94 8.05
N ALA A 122 -13.88 2.27 6.86
CA ALA A 122 -14.82 1.42 6.14
C ALA A 122 -14.17 0.07 5.76
N GLU A 123 -12.96 0.10 5.20
CA GLU A 123 -12.21 -1.10 4.85
C GLU A 123 -11.88 -1.94 6.08
N ALA A 124 -11.41 -1.32 7.16
CA ALA A 124 -11.06 -2.02 8.40
C ALA A 124 -12.26 -2.79 8.97
N ARG A 125 -13.45 -2.19 8.96
CA ARG A 125 -14.67 -2.88 9.41
C ARG A 125 -15.05 -4.04 8.49
N ALA A 126 -14.95 -3.83 7.17
CA ALA A 126 -15.27 -4.87 6.19
C ALA A 126 -14.30 -6.06 6.32
N ALA A 127 -13.00 -5.80 6.39
CA ALA A 127 -11.95 -6.80 6.58
C ALA A 127 -12.12 -7.53 7.91
N ASN A 128 -12.35 -6.82 9.02
CA ASN A 128 -12.51 -7.44 10.34
C ASN A 128 -13.74 -8.36 10.42
N GLU A 129 -14.85 -8.01 9.75
CA GLU A 129 -16.03 -8.89 9.66
C GLU A 129 -15.76 -10.14 8.80
N GLN A 130 -14.97 -10.01 7.73
CA GLN A 130 -14.52 -11.18 6.96
C GLN A 130 -13.61 -12.09 7.78
N ILE A 131 -12.63 -11.52 8.49
CA ILE A 131 -11.71 -12.25 9.38
C ILE A 131 -12.50 -13.01 10.44
N ARG A 132 -13.52 -12.41 11.05
CA ARG A 132 -14.39 -13.07 12.02
C ARG A 132 -14.99 -14.39 11.50
N ALA A 133 -15.29 -14.47 10.21
CA ALA A 133 -15.87 -15.66 9.58
C ALA A 133 -14.82 -16.72 9.19
N ILE A 134 -13.59 -16.30 8.88
CA ILE A 134 -12.55 -17.17 8.31
C ILE A 134 -11.53 -17.59 9.38
N ILE A 135 -11.02 -16.63 10.15
CA ILE A 135 -10.00 -16.82 11.19
C ILE A 135 -10.45 -16.06 12.45
N PRO A 136 -11.39 -16.61 13.24
CA PRO A 136 -11.96 -15.91 14.40
C PRO A 136 -10.95 -15.44 15.44
N ASP A 137 -9.78 -16.09 15.51
CA ASP A 137 -8.70 -15.73 16.44
C ASP A 137 -7.98 -14.43 16.07
N GLU A 138 -8.06 -13.99 14.82
CA GLU A 138 -7.51 -12.71 14.34
C GLU A 138 -8.51 -11.56 14.41
N TYR A 139 -9.76 -11.84 14.83
CA TYR A 139 -10.81 -10.82 14.96
C TYR A 139 -10.46 -9.76 16.01
N ILE A 140 -10.59 -8.49 15.63
CA ILE A 140 -10.33 -7.35 16.50
C ILE A 140 -11.66 -6.90 17.14
N ALA A 141 -11.92 -7.39 18.35
CA ALA A 141 -13.15 -7.07 19.08
C ALA A 141 -13.28 -5.59 19.46
N ASP A 142 -12.16 -4.88 19.64
CA ASP A 142 -12.08 -3.47 20.02
C ASP A 142 -11.88 -2.51 18.83
N LEU A 143 -12.14 -2.95 17.59
CA LEU A 143 -11.82 -2.15 16.39
C LEU A 143 -12.48 -0.77 16.40
N ASP A 144 -13.75 -0.67 16.80
CA ASP A 144 -14.44 0.63 16.84
C ASP A 144 -13.86 1.56 17.92
N ASP A 145 -13.36 1.04 19.04
CA ASP A 145 -12.66 1.85 20.05
C ASP A 145 -11.33 2.38 19.49
N ARG A 146 -10.60 1.56 18.72
CA ARG A 146 -9.38 1.98 18.03
C ARG A 146 -9.67 3.07 17.01
N ILE A 147 -10.72 2.91 16.19
CA ILE A 147 -11.18 3.91 15.22
C ILE A 147 -11.54 5.22 15.94
N ALA A 148 -12.31 5.16 17.02
CA ALA A 148 -12.71 6.33 17.78
C ALA A 148 -11.50 7.08 18.36
N GLN A 149 -10.47 6.37 18.79
CA GLN A 149 -9.24 6.99 19.27
C GLN A 149 -8.45 7.63 18.12
N VAL A 150 -8.30 6.99 16.96
CA VAL A 150 -7.70 7.63 15.77
C VAL A 150 -8.47 8.90 15.40
N GLN A 151 -9.80 8.86 15.41
CA GLN A 151 -10.63 10.04 15.11
C GLN A 151 -10.40 11.20 16.07
N LYS A 152 -10.12 10.94 17.35
CA LYS A 152 -9.71 11.96 18.32
C LYS A 152 -8.30 12.48 18.01
N ASP A 153 -7.35 11.56 17.82
CA ASP A 153 -5.94 11.87 17.55
C ASP A 153 -5.79 12.76 16.31
N ILE A 154 -6.59 12.51 15.27
CA ILE A 154 -6.60 13.36 14.08
C ILE A 154 -7.44 14.60 14.26
N GLY A 155 -8.47 14.59 15.13
CA GLY A 155 -9.51 15.61 15.32
C GLY A 155 -9.04 16.86 16.04
N ASP A 156 -8.14 16.67 17.01
CA ASP A 156 -7.35 17.70 17.69
C ASP A 156 -6.30 18.34 16.75
#